data_AF-A0A957SUW2-F1
#
_entry.id   AF-A0A957SUW2-F1
#
_cell.length_a   1.000
_cell.length_b   1.000
_cell.length_c   1.000
_cell.angle_alpha   90.00
_cell.angle_beta   90.00
_cell.angle_gamma   90.00
#
_symmetry.space_group_name_H-M   'P 1'
#
loop_
_entity.id
_entity.type
_entity.pdbx_description
1 polymer ?
#
loop_
_entity_poly.entity_id
_entity_poly.type
_entity_poly.pdbx_seq_one_letter_code
_entity_poly.pdbx_strand_id
1 'polypeptide(L)'
;MSKKRSTPKQRRAVATAAPPPNRVRRGRGCSIAAVALLIALLAGAALGTPWLLPVLANGADTNALTPGAAHDLLVEQQQPALAQLASYGWVNQEEGVAHIPIDRAITLLANSELPVGALAAVPQETATAGADGVPADVNFTDDILPIFLDRCSECHGDTDPEEGLVLTSYKDVMLGSWYGAVIKPGDPADSYLVEMVETGQMPKKGDDLTPEQINTIVAWIEAGAPEFGSGAETDAEATAVTPETVSFANDVLPIFLDRCSECHGEDEPEEGLVLLTYKDVMLGSWYGAVVKPGDPADSYLVEMVETGQMPKKGDDLTKAQVETIIAWIEAGAPDN
;
A
#
# COMPACT_ATOMS: atom_id res chain seq x y z
N MET A 1 2.85 73.50 -35.90
CA MET A 1 2.30 72.29 -35.24
C MET A 1 3.45 71.30 -35.03
N SER A 2 4.11 71.39 -33.87
CA SER A 2 5.36 70.69 -33.57
C SER A 2 5.12 69.24 -33.15
N LYS A 3 5.81 68.32 -33.85
CA LYS A 3 5.90 66.88 -33.54
C LYS A 3 6.50 66.68 -32.14
N LYS A 4 5.76 66.12 -31.18
CA LYS A 4 6.32 65.58 -29.94
C LYS A 4 6.63 64.09 -30.15
N ARG A 5 7.93 63.78 -30.17
CA ARG A 5 8.48 62.41 -30.19
C ARG A 5 8.25 61.77 -28.82
N SER A 6 7.70 60.56 -28.83
CA SER A 6 7.58 59.68 -27.67
C SER A 6 8.96 59.13 -27.29
N THR A 7 9.36 59.30 -26.04
CA THR A 7 10.60 58.73 -25.46
C THR A 7 10.30 57.35 -24.86
N PRO A 8 11.17 56.34 -25.04
CA PRO A 8 10.97 55.02 -24.45
C PRO A 8 11.36 55.03 -22.95
N LYS A 9 10.46 54.50 -22.10
CA LYS A 9 10.71 54.25 -20.67
C LYS A 9 11.82 53.21 -20.51
N GLN A 10 12.97 53.63 -19.97
CA GLN A 10 14.02 52.71 -19.54
C GLN A 10 13.55 51.91 -18.32
N ARG A 11 13.59 50.58 -18.43
CA ARG A 11 13.40 49.66 -17.30
C ARG A 11 14.65 49.71 -16.42
N ARG A 12 14.51 50.18 -15.18
CA ARG A 12 15.56 50.07 -14.16
C ARG A 12 15.65 48.62 -13.70
N ALA A 13 16.84 48.03 -13.83
CA ALA A 13 17.19 46.78 -13.18
C ALA A 13 17.17 47.00 -11.66
N VAL A 14 16.40 46.17 -10.95
CA VAL A 14 16.42 46.10 -9.49
C VAL A 14 17.58 45.19 -9.11
N ALA A 15 18.63 45.77 -8.52
CA ALA A 15 19.72 45.02 -7.92
C ALA A 15 19.20 44.29 -6.68
N THR A 16 19.28 42.96 -6.68
CA THR A 16 19.03 42.10 -5.53
C THR A 16 20.16 42.28 -4.51
N ALA A 17 19.86 42.92 -3.39
CA ALA A 17 20.77 43.00 -2.25
C ALA A 17 20.82 41.65 -1.52
N ALA A 18 22.02 41.14 -1.25
CA ALA A 18 22.25 39.95 -0.45
C ALA A 18 21.77 40.14 1.01
N PRO A 19 21.22 39.10 1.67
CA PRO A 19 20.81 39.19 3.07
C PRO A 19 22.02 39.33 4.00
N PRO A 20 21.88 40.05 5.14
CA PRO A 20 22.98 40.23 6.09
C PRO A 20 23.33 38.92 6.81
N PRO A 21 24.60 38.71 7.19
CA PRO A 21 25.01 37.52 7.93
C PRO A 21 24.34 37.47 9.31
N ASN A 22 23.79 36.30 9.64
CA ASN A 22 23.06 36.01 10.86
C ASN A 22 24.00 36.12 12.09
N ARG A 23 23.76 37.08 12.98
CA ARG A 23 24.51 37.20 14.24
C ARG A 23 23.97 36.19 15.24
N VAL A 24 24.66 35.07 15.38
CA VAL A 24 24.44 34.11 16.48
C VAL A 24 24.76 34.80 17.82
N ARG A 25 23.74 34.96 18.68
CA ARG A 25 23.93 35.36 20.08
C ARG A 25 24.72 34.27 20.80
N ARG A 26 25.94 34.57 21.25
CA ARG A 26 26.69 33.72 22.19
C ARG A 26 26.00 33.73 23.56
N GLY A 27 25.14 32.74 23.80
CA GLY A 27 24.68 32.38 25.14
C GLY A 27 25.85 31.82 25.95
N ARG A 28 25.98 32.27 27.21
CA ARG A 28 27.02 31.83 28.13
C ARG A 28 26.87 30.32 28.38
N GLY A 29 27.94 29.57 28.12
CA GLY A 29 27.94 28.12 28.21
C GLY A 29 27.66 27.61 29.61
N CYS A 30 26.59 26.84 29.74
CA CYS A 30 26.57 25.71 30.65
C CYS A 30 27.06 24.53 29.83
N SER A 31 28.25 24.01 30.17
CA SER A 31 28.93 23.00 29.35
C SER A 31 28.06 21.73 29.28
N ILE A 32 27.46 21.46 28.13
CA ILE A 32 26.65 20.25 27.86
C ILE A 32 27.48 18.98 28.12
N ALA A 33 28.81 19.08 28.01
CA ALA A 33 29.76 18.05 28.40
C ALA A 33 29.65 17.63 29.88
N ALA A 34 29.30 18.54 30.80
CA ALA A 34 29.15 18.22 32.22
C ALA A 34 27.84 17.45 32.52
N VAL A 35 26.80 17.67 31.72
CA VAL A 35 25.51 16.96 31.87
C VAL A 35 25.57 15.58 31.22
N ALA A 36 26.22 15.46 30.07
CA ALA A 36 26.44 14.17 29.38
C ALA A 36 27.32 13.21 30.19
N LEU A 37 28.36 13.73 30.87
CA LEU A 37 29.25 12.92 31.71
C LEU A 37 28.55 12.38 32.98
N LEU A 38 27.60 13.13 33.53
CA LEU A 38 26.83 12.73 34.72
C LEU A 38 25.78 11.67 34.42
N ILE A 39 25.15 11.72 33.24
CA ILE A 39 24.20 10.69 32.78
C ILE A 39 24.94 9.38 32.44
N ALA A 40 26.12 9.46 31.83
CA ALA A 40 26.94 8.28 31.52
C ALA A 40 27.49 7.59 32.79
N LEU A 41 27.85 8.34 33.83
CA LEU A 41 28.34 7.78 35.10
C LEU A 41 27.23 7.14 35.95
N LEU A 42 25.98 7.59 35.83
CA LEU A 42 24.85 7.00 36.56
C LEU A 42 24.26 5.76 35.87
N ALA A 43 24.37 5.64 34.54
CA ALA A 43 23.95 4.44 33.81
C ALA A 43 25.00 3.31 33.84
N GLY A 44 26.28 3.63 34.02
CA GLY A 44 27.38 2.66 33.97
C GLY A 44 27.55 1.75 35.20
N ALA A 45 26.79 1.94 36.28
CA ALA A 45 26.94 1.15 37.50
C ALA A 45 25.96 -0.04 37.60
N ALA A 46 24.96 -0.15 36.73
CA ALA A 46 23.89 -1.17 36.87
C ALA A 46 23.97 -2.32 35.84
N LEU A 47 24.70 -2.18 34.73
CA LEU A 47 24.78 -3.21 33.70
C LEU A 47 26.23 -3.32 33.23
N GLY A 48 27.00 -4.18 33.89
CA GLY A 48 28.37 -4.45 33.48
C GLY A 48 28.42 -5.03 32.08
N THR A 49 28.78 -4.23 31.07
CA THR A 49 29.40 -4.69 29.80
C THR A 49 30.24 -3.57 29.16
N PRO A 50 31.36 -3.90 28.49
CA PRO A 50 32.42 -2.96 28.13
C PRO A 50 32.24 -2.42 26.69
N TRP A 51 31.26 -1.56 26.45
CA TRP A 51 31.02 -1.01 25.10
C TRP A 51 31.69 0.35 24.84
N LEU A 52 32.41 0.91 25.81
CA LEU A 52 33.10 2.20 25.66
C LEU A 52 34.57 2.13 25.20
N LEU A 53 35.08 0.94 24.85
CA LEU A 53 36.51 0.78 24.55
C LEU A 53 36.96 0.87 23.08
N PRO A 54 36.13 0.86 22.01
CA PRO A 54 36.69 0.98 20.66
C PRO A 54 36.94 2.43 20.23
N VAL A 55 36.42 3.45 20.93
CA VAL A 55 36.63 4.87 20.54
C VAL A 55 38.04 5.36 20.88
N LEU A 56 38.75 4.71 21.82
CA LEU A 56 40.11 5.08 22.19
C LEU A 56 41.21 4.27 21.48
N ALA A 57 40.85 3.21 20.74
CA ALA A 57 41.82 2.29 20.16
C ALA A 57 42.34 2.70 18.77
N ASN A 58 41.71 3.67 18.10
CA ASN A 58 42.01 4.00 16.69
C ASN A 58 42.69 5.36 16.47
N GLY A 59 43.35 5.93 17.48
CA GLY A 59 44.30 7.04 17.31
C GLY A 59 43.77 8.27 16.54
N ALA A 60 42.46 8.44 16.43
CA ALA A 60 41.86 9.59 15.80
C ALA A 60 41.93 10.75 16.79
N ASP A 61 42.64 11.82 16.41
CA ASP A 61 42.67 13.08 17.15
C ASP A 61 41.23 13.57 17.34
N THR A 62 40.66 13.35 18.53
CA THR A 62 39.28 13.74 18.87
C THR A 62 39.07 15.26 18.87
N ASN A 63 40.16 16.02 18.75
CA ASN A 63 40.15 17.48 18.58
C ASN A 63 40.01 17.94 17.11
N ALA A 64 40.04 17.02 16.14
CA ALA A 64 40.00 17.31 14.71
C ALA A 64 38.68 16.92 14.02
N LEU A 65 37.77 16.24 14.73
CA LEU A 65 36.49 15.81 14.16
C LEU A 65 35.47 16.95 14.23
N THR A 66 35.08 17.46 13.07
CA THR A 66 33.91 18.33 12.97
C THR A 66 32.65 17.53 13.31
N PRO A 67 31.57 18.17 13.77
CA PRO A 67 30.30 17.48 14.02
C PRO A 67 29.78 16.68 12.81
N GLY A 68 30.04 17.14 11.59
CA GLY A 68 29.74 16.39 10.36
C GLY A 68 30.57 15.11 10.22
N ALA A 69 31.89 15.19 10.42
CA ALA A 69 32.76 14.01 10.33
C ALA A 69 32.44 12.95 11.41
N ALA A 70 31.99 13.37 12.59
CA ALA A 70 31.53 12.45 13.63
C ALA A 70 30.19 11.78 13.27
N HIS A 71 29.27 12.52 12.64
CA HIS A 71 28.01 11.98 12.12
C HIS A 71 28.27 10.97 11.01
N ASP A 72 29.11 11.30 10.04
CA ASP A 72 29.44 10.43 8.90
C ASP A 72 30.07 9.10 9.37
N LEU A 73 30.97 9.15 10.35
CA LEU A 73 31.56 7.95 10.95
C LEU A 73 30.55 7.09 11.71
N LEU A 74 29.57 7.71 12.39
CA LEU A 74 28.49 6.99 13.08
C LEU A 74 27.56 6.31 12.07
N VAL A 75 27.20 7.00 10.99
CA VAL A 75 26.38 6.46 9.90
C VAL A 75 27.10 5.30 9.22
N GLU A 76 28.41 5.42 8.97
CA GLU A 76 29.21 4.37 8.35
C GLU A 76 29.36 3.13 9.27
N GLN A 77 29.51 3.33 10.58
CA GLN A 77 29.53 2.22 11.54
C GLN A 77 28.17 1.50 11.67
N GLN A 78 27.07 2.17 11.35
CA GLN A 78 25.73 1.58 11.39
C GLN A 78 25.32 0.86 10.10
N GLN A 79 26.07 1.00 8.99
CA GLN A 79 25.76 0.37 7.70
C GLN A 79 25.53 -1.16 7.76
N PRO A 80 26.30 -1.95 8.52
CA PRO A 80 26.07 -3.40 8.59
C PRO A 80 24.75 -3.75 9.27
N ALA A 81 24.36 -2.99 10.31
CA ALA A 81 23.09 -3.17 11.00
C ALA A 81 21.91 -2.70 10.13
N LEU A 82 22.09 -1.61 9.39
CA LEU A 82 21.11 -1.12 8.42
C LEU A 82 20.92 -2.12 7.26
N ALA A 83 21.99 -2.73 6.74
CA ALA A 83 21.91 -3.76 5.72
C ALA A 83 21.20 -5.03 6.24
N GLN A 84 21.42 -5.39 7.51
CA GLN A 84 20.71 -6.50 8.13
C GLN A 84 19.23 -6.17 8.38
N LEU A 85 18.89 -4.98 8.85
CA LEU A 85 17.49 -4.54 9.01
C LEU A 85 16.78 -4.43 7.65
N ALA A 86 17.50 -3.98 6.61
CA ALA A 86 17.02 -3.96 5.24
C ALA A 86 16.79 -5.37 4.64
N SER A 87 17.33 -6.42 5.26
CA SER A 87 17.01 -7.81 4.87
C SER A 87 15.67 -8.30 5.43
N TYR A 88 15.12 -7.58 6.42
CA TYR A 88 13.85 -7.90 7.08
C TYR A 88 12.70 -6.96 6.66
N GLY A 89 13.01 -5.87 5.94
CA GLY A 89 12.07 -4.82 5.59
C GLY A 89 12.80 -3.61 5.00
N TRP A 90 12.24 -2.41 5.07
CA TRP A 90 12.92 -1.16 4.65
C TRP A 90 13.17 -0.23 5.84
N VAL A 91 14.21 0.60 5.77
CA VAL A 91 14.58 1.53 6.84
C VAL A 91 14.45 2.97 6.38
N ASN A 92 13.55 3.73 7.02
CA ASN A 92 13.49 5.18 6.91
C ASN A 92 14.59 5.79 7.78
N GLN A 93 15.67 6.23 7.16
CA GLN A 93 16.80 6.84 7.88
C GLN A 93 16.49 8.25 8.38
N GLU A 94 15.57 8.98 7.73
CA GLU A 94 15.19 10.34 8.14
C GLU A 94 14.31 10.33 9.39
N GLU A 95 13.42 9.33 9.49
CA GLU A 95 12.50 9.17 10.62
C GLU A 95 13.05 8.24 11.71
N GLY A 96 14.10 7.48 11.42
CA GLY A 96 14.70 6.51 12.34
C GLY A 96 13.80 5.29 12.59
N VAL A 97 12.97 4.91 11.61
CA VAL A 97 11.97 3.84 11.71
C VAL A 97 12.31 2.72 10.73
N ALA A 98 12.20 1.46 11.17
CA ALA A 98 12.28 0.29 10.29
C ALA A 98 10.86 -0.26 10.05
N HIS A 99 10.47 -0.38 8.79
CA HIS A 99 9.20 -0.94 8.35
C HIS A 99 9.41 -2.42 8.01
N ILE A 100 8.82 -3.29 8.82
CA ILE A 100 8.89 -4.75 8.68
C ILE A 100 7.47 -5.24 8.37
N PRO A 101 7.24 -5.96 7.25
CA PRO A 101 5.96 -6.58 6.94
C PRO A 101 5.45 -7.47 8.09
N ILE A 102 4.13 -7.49 8.33
CA ILE A 102 3.55 -8.14 9.52
C ILE A 102 3.87 -9.65 9.55
N ASP A 103 3.82 -10.34 8.41
CA ASP A 103 4.20 -11.75 8.26
C ASP A 103 5.67 -12.01 8.64
N ARG A 104 6.57 -11.08 8.28
CA ARG A 104 8.00 -11.13 8.65
C ARG A 104 8.23 -10.78 10.09
N ALA A 105 7.49 -9.82 10.65
CA ALA A 105 7.53 -9.50 12.07
C ALA A 105 7.08 -10.71 12.91
N ILE A 106 6.00 -11.39 12.50
CA ILE A 106 5.53 -12.64 13.14
C ILE A 106 6.61 -13.72 13.07
N THR A 107 7.24 -13.92 11.92
CA THR A 107 8.31 -14.91 11.75
C THR A 107 9.55 -14.60 12.58
N LEU A 108 9.94 -13.32 12.66
CA LEU A 108 11.07 -12.88 13.48
C LEU A 108 10.77 -13.05 14.97
N LEU A 109 9.54 -12.76 15.40
CA LEU A 109 9.10 -12.95 16.78
C LEU A 109 9.03 -14.44 17.14
N ALA A 110 8.56 -15.30 16.22
CA ALA A 110 8.51 -16.74 16.42
C ALA A 110 9.91 -17.38 16.52
N ASN A 111 10.90 -16.81 15.81
CA ASN A 111 12.30 -17.25 15.85
C ASN A 111 13.14 -16.55 16.92
N SER A 112 12.62 -15.48 17.52
CA SER A 112 13.19 -14.90 18.74
C SER A 112 12.71 -15.75 19.92
N GLU A 113 13.63 -16.21 20.78
CA GLU A 113 13.29 -16.95 22.00
C GLU A 113 12.60 -16.06 23.06
N LEU A 114 11.78 -15.10 22.62
CA LEU A 114 10.96 -14.27 23.48
C LEU A 114 9.79 -15.12 24.01
N PRO A 115 9.48 -15.05 25.31
CA PRO A 115 8.41 -15.86 25.88
C PRO A 115 7.05 -15.34 25.38
N VAL A 116 6.53 -15.95 24.32
CA VAL A 116 5.15 -15.76 23.89
C VAL A 116 4.26 -16.44 24.92
N GLY A 117 3.59 -15.64 25.75
CA GLY A 117 2.59 -16.14 26.67
C GLY A 117 1.50 -16.87 25.88
N ALA A 118 1.26 -18.14 26.22
CA ALA A 118 0.27 -18.98 25.57
C ALA A 118 -1.11 -18.30 25.60
N LEU A 119 -1.56 -17.82 24.45
CA LEU A 119 -2.94 -17.40 24.24
C LEU A 119 -3.79 -18.68 24.24
N ALA A 120 -4.61 -18.85 25.28
CA ALA A 120 -5.56 -19.94 25.35
C ALA A 120 -6.58 -19.78 24.21
N ALA A 121 -6.80 -20.86 23.46
CA ALA A 121 -7.83 -20.93 22.42
C ALA A 121 -9.21 -20.64 23.02
N VAL A 122 -9.92 -19.67 22.44
CA VAL A 122 -11.32 -19.40 22.74
C VAL A 122 -12.18 -20.42 21.99
N PRO A 123 -13.17 -21.07 22.62
CA PRO A 123 -14.09 -21.96 21.92
C PRO A 123 -14.98 -21.13 21.00
N GLN A 124 -15.00 -21.47 19.70
CA GLN A 124 -15.91 -20.90 18.73
C GLN A 124 -17.30 -21.50 18.94
N GLU A 125 -18.24 -20.69 19.44
CA GLU A 125 -19.64 -21.08 19.60
C GLU A 125 -20.34 -20.86 18.25
N THR A 126 -20.79 -21.96 17.64
CA THR A 126 -21.56 -21.94 16.39
C THR A 126 -22.96 -21.40 16.66
N ALA A 127 -23.23 -20.16 16.28
CA ALA A 127 -24.58 -19.60 16.26
C ALA A 127 -25.28 -20.04 14.96
N THR A 128 -26.24 -20.95 15.09
CA THR A 128 -27.25 -21.22 14.06
C THR A 128 -28.39 -20.21 14.21
N ALA A 129 -28.64 -19.37 13.20
CA ALA A 129 -29.84 -18.53 13.14
C ALA A 129 -30.42 -18.48 11.70
N GLY A 130 -31.63 -19.04 11.55
CA GLY A 130 -32.71 -18.49 10.73
C GLY A 130 -32.52 -18.38 9.21
N ALA A 131 -32.54 -19.52 8.51
CA ALA A 131 -32.78 -19.54 7.08
C ALA A 131 -34.28 -19.38 6.78
N ASP A 132 -34.72 -18.14 6.55
CA ASP A 132 -35.98 -17.86 5.85
C ASP A 132 -35.71 -16.81 4.75
N GLY A 133 -35.56 -17.30 3.52
CA GLY A 133 -35.85 -16.54 2.30
C GLY A 133 -34.73 -15.69 1.67
N VAL A 134 -33.54 -16.24 1.45
CA VAL A 134 -32.58 -15.63 0.52
C VAL A 134 -32.93 -16.03 -0.92
N PRO A 135 -33.18 -15.07 -1.85
CA PRO A 135 -33.42 -15.37 -3.26
C PRO A 135 -32.17 -15.99 -3.89
N ALA A 136 -32.35 -17.06 -4.66
CA ALA A 136 -31.27 -17.77 -5.36
C ALA A 136 -30.58 -16.94 -6.47
N ASP A 137 -31.05 -15.73 -6.74
CA ASP A 137 -30.60 -14.84 -7.82
C ASP A 137 -30.29 -13.41 -7.33
N VAL A 138 -29.93 -13.23 -6.05
CA VAL A 138 -29.57 -11.92 -5.51
C VAL A 138 -28.38 -11.33 -6.27
N ASN A 139 -28.46 -10.07 -6.71
CA ASN A 139 -27.39 -9.40 -7.45
C ASN A 139 -27.24 -7.92 -7.08
N PHE A 140 -26.09 -7.36 -7.45
CA PHE A 140 -25.78 -5.98 -7.10
C PHE A 140 -26.78 -4.99 -7.69
N THR A 141 -27.01 -5.08 -8.99
CA THR A 141 -27.77 -4.09 -9.77
C THR A 141 -29.22 -3.98 -9.30
N ASP A 142 -29.86 -5.11 -9.07
CA ASP A 142 -31.29 -5.17 -8.78
C ASP A 142 -31.60 -5.08 -7.28
N ASP A 143 -30.77 -5.69 -6.42
CA ASP A 143 -31.10 -5.85 -5.00
C ASP A 143 -30.28 -4.96 -4.07
N ILE A 144 -28.99 -4.77 -4.36
CA ILE A 144 -28.06 -4.08 -3.45
C ILE A 144 -27.94 -2.59 -3.72
N LEU A 145 -27.79 -2.22 -4.98
CA LEU A 145 -27.65 -0.82 -5.40
C LEU A 145 -28.82 0.05 -4.89
N PRO A 146 -30.09 -0.38 -4.94
CA PRO A 146 -31.19 0.42 -4.36
C PRO A 146 -31.04 0.67 -2.85
N ILE A 147 -30.48 -0.28 -2.08
CA ILE A 147 -30.22 -0.11 -0.65
C ILE A 147 -29.12 0.94 -0.45
N PHE A 148 -28.03 0.85 -1.19
CA PHE A 148 -26.91 1.79 -1.07
C PHE A 148 -27.27 3.21 -1.52
N LEU A 149 -28.08 3.35 -2.58
CA LEU A 149 -28.58 4.65 -3.03
C LEU A 149 -29.55 5.29 -2.02
N ASP A 150 -30.32 4.49 -1.28
CA ASP A 150 -31.27 5.02 -0.28
C ASP A 150 -30.58 5.33 1.06
N ARG A 151 -29.60 4.51 1.47
CA ARG A 151 -29.04 4.56 2.83
C ARG A 151 -27.63 5.14 2.92
N CYS A 152 -26.84 5.09 1.85
CA CYS A 152 -25.39 5.29 1.94
C CYS A 152 -24.86 6.41 1.05
N SER A 153 -25.48 6.67 -0.11
CA SER A 153 -24.91 7.54 -1.15
C SER A 153 -24.81 9.03 -0.77
N GLU A 154 -25.45 9.49 0.31
CA GLU A 154 -25.28 10.89 0.78
C GLU A 154 -23.83 11.16 1.21
N CYS A 155 -23.20 10.18 1.88
CA CYS A 155 -21.81 10.27 2.34
C CYS A 155 -20.86 9.42 1.49
N HIS A 156 -21.34 8.31 0.92
CA HIS A 156 -20.55 7.36 0.13
C HIS A 156 -20.98 7.36 -1.34
N GLY A 157 -21.22 8.55 -1.91
CA GLY A 157 -21.56 8.74 -3.32
C GLY A 157 -20.37 9.21 -4.17
N ASP A 158 -20.62 9.48 -5.44
CA ASP A 158 -19.55 9.81 -6.42
C ASP A 158 -18.81 11.14 -6.14
N THR A 159 -19.36 12.01 -5.28
CA THR A 159 -18.81 13.35 -5.02
C THR A 159 -18.35 13.46 -3.58
N ASP A 160 -17.03 13.56 -3.39
CA ASP A 160 -16.36 13.68 -2.07
C ASP A 160 -16.75 12.58 -1.07
N PRO A 161 -16.56 11.28 -1.44
CA PRO A 161 -16.94 10.15 -0.59
C PRO A 161 -16.18 10.10 0.74
N GLU A 162 -16.89 9.85 1.85
CA GLU A 162 -16.27 9.60 3.16
C GLU A 162 -15.32 8.40 3.07
N GLU A 163 -14.08 8.60 3.54
CA GLU A 163 -13.00 7.61 3.53
C GLU A 163 -12.69 7.02 2.14
N GLY A 164 -13.10 7.72 1.07
CA GLY A 164 -12.91 7.27 -0.31
C GLY A 164 -13.84 6.16 -0.76
N LEU A 165 -14.80 5.74 0.07
CA LEU A 165 -15.71 4.64 -0.25
C LEU A 165 -16.92 5.14 -1.05
N VAL A 166 -17.10 4.60 -2.25
CA VAL A 166 -18.22 4.92 -3.15
C VAL A 166 -19.11 3.69 -3.31
N LEU A 167 -20.40 3.82 -2.99
CA LEU A 167 -21.37 2.72 -2.97
C LEU A 167 -22.45 2.82 -4.07
N THR A 168 -22.24 3.70 -5.05
CA THR A 168 -23.19 4.04 -6.13
C THR A 168 -22.97 3.22 -7.41
N SER A 169 -21.90 2.43 -7.50
CA SER A 169 -21.61 1.56 -8.65
C SER A 169 -20.99 0.25 -8.19
N TYR A 170 -21.19 -0.82 -8.97
CA TYR A 170 -20.63 -2.14 -8.63
C TYR A 170 -19.10 -2.07 -8.55
N LYS A 171 -18.49 -1.48 -9.58
CA LYS A 171 -17.05 -1.31 -9.69
C LYS A 171 -16.46 -0.62 -8.46
N ASP A 172 -17.10 0.44 -7.96
CA ASP A 172 -16.54 1.21 -6.85
C ASP A 172 -16.81 0.56 -5.48
N VAL A 173 -17.92 -0.18 -5.34
CA VAL A 173 -18.17 -1.03 -4.16
C VAL A 173 -17.12 -2.12 -4.04
N MET A 174 -16.77 -2.76 -5.16
CA MET A 174 -15.76 -3.81 -5.20
C MET A 174 -14.33 -3.26 -5.10
N LEU A 175 -14.09 -2.01 -5.53
CA LEU A 175 -12.83 -1.29 -5.31
C LEU A 175 -12.57 -1.04 -3.82
N GLY A 176 -13.60 -0.74 -3.04
CA GLY A 176 -13.51 -0.48 -1.61
C GLY A 176 -13.14 0.96 -1.24
N SER A 177 -12.53 1.14 -0.08
CA SER A 177 -12.18 2.45 0.50
C SER A 177 -10.69 2.77 0.33
N TRP A 178 -10.24 3.93 0.82
CA TRP A 178 -8.79 4.23 0.90
C TRP A 178 -7.99 3.22 1.73
N TYR A 179 -8.64 2.43 2.59
CA TYR A 179 -8.01 1.42 3.43
C TYR A 179 -8.12 -0.01 2.88
N GLY A 180 -8.63 -0.15 1.65
CA GLY A 180 -8.78 -1.44 0.97
C GLY A 180 -10.23 -1.91 0.86
N ALA A 181 -10.38 -3.18 0.47
CA ALA A 181 -11.67 -3.81 0.20
C ALA A 181 -12.58 -3.79 1.43
N VAL A 182 -13.85 -3.43 1.20
CA VAL A 182 -14.90 -3.49 2.24
C VAL A 182 -15.84 -4.69 2.05
N ILE A 183 -15.77 -5.33 0.89
CA ILE A 183 -16.48 -6.56 0.53
C ILE A 183 -15.44 -7.64 0.22
N LYS A 184 -15.63 -8.82 0.80
CA LYS A 184 -14.91 -10.03 0.44
C LYS A 184 -15.90 -11.04 -0.14
N PRO A 185 -15.97 -11.19 -1.49
CA PRO A 185 -16.87 -12.13 -2.14
C PRO A 185 -16.77 -13.54 -1.55
N GLY A 186 -17.92 -14.14 -1.24
CA GLY A 186 -18.03 -15.46 -0.64
C GLY A 186 -17.81 -15.51 0.88
N ASP A 187 -17.41 -14.41 1.52
CA ASP A 187 -17.09 -14.36 2.94
C ASP A 187 -17.68 -13.11 3.62
N PRO A 188 -18.99 -13.13 3.93
CA PRO A 188 -19.64 -12.01 4.61
C PRO A 188 -19.11 -11.79 6.02
N ALA A 189 -18.60 -12.83 6.70
CA ALA A 189 -18.07 -12.72 8.06
C ALA A 189 -16.76 -11.93 8.13
N ASP A 190 -15.97 -11.95 7.05
CA ASP A 190 -14.72 -11.20 6.91
C ASP A 190 -14.88 -9.95 6.01
N SER A 191 -16.13 -9.54 5.74
CA SER A 191 -16.45 -8.33 4.99
C SER A 191 -16.67 -7.15 5.92
N TYR A 192 -15.79 -6.15 5.88
CA TYR A 192 -15.86 -4.96 6.75
C TYR A 192 -17.18 -4.20 6.63
N LEU A 193 -17.80 -4.16 5.44
CA LEU A 193 -19.12 -3.55 5.27
C LEU A 193 -20.17 -4.22 6.18
N VAL A 194 -20.17 -5.55 6.27
CA VAL A 194 -21.13 -6.33 7.08
C VAL A 194 -20.96 -5.99 8.55
N GLU A 195 -19.72 -5.97 9.04
CA GLU A 195 -19.40 -5.56 10.42
C GLU A 195 -19.98 -4.17 10.74
N MET A 196 -19.80 -3.21 9.85
CA MET A 196 -20.22 -1.82 10.08
C MET A 196 -21.75 -1.66 10.10
N VAL A 197 -22.49 -2.38 9.25
CA VAL A 197 -23.96 -2.32 9.21
C VAL A 197 -24.62 -3.14 10.31
N GLU A 198 -24.05 -4.28 10.71
CA GLU A 198 -24.57 -5.11 11.81
C GLU A 198 -24.37 -4.46 13.18
N THR A 199 -23.25 -3.77 13.37
CA THR A 199 -22.95 -3.05 14.62
C THR A 199 -23.68 -1.71 14.74
N GLY A 200 -24.41 -1.29 13.70
CA GLY A 200 -25.09 0.01 13.65
C GLY A 200 -24.13 1.21 13.62
N GLN A 201 -22.86 0.99 13.24
CA GLN A 201 -21.91 2.08 13.04
C GLN A 201 -22.14 2.81 11.71
N MET A 202 -22.78 2.12 10.76
CA MET A 202 -23.28 2.69 9.51
C MET A 202 -24.74 2.30 9.27
N PRO A 203 -25.57 3.23 8.78
CA PRO A 203 -25.25 4.62 8.41
C PRO A 203 -25.05 5.55 9.64
N LYS A 204 -24.07 6.45 9.61
CA LYS A 204 -23.86 7.45 10.69
C LYS A 204 -25.02 8.45 10.82
N LYS A 205 -25.83 8.60 9.77
CA LYS A 205 -26.99 9.48 9.70
C LYS A 205 -28.14 8.73 9.06
N GLY A 206 -29.35 8.94 9.58
CA GLY A 206 -30.54 8.20 9.15
C GLY A 206 -30.85 7.05 10.09
N ASP A 207 -31.83 6.23 9.69
CA ASP A 207 -32.15 5.00 10.39
C ASP A 207 -31.21 3.87 9.94
N ASP A 208 -30.89 2.96 10.86
CA ASP A 208 -30.13 1.74 10.57
C ASP A 208 -30.82 0.89 9.49
N LEU A 209 -30.06 0.04 8.81
CA LEU A 209 -30.63 -0.93 7.88
C LEU A 209 -31.57 -1.89 8.62
N THR A 210 -32.66 -2.29 7.97
CA THR A 210 -33.52 -3.33 8.55
C THR A 210 -32.80 -4.69 8.50
N PRO A 211 -33.16 -5.64 9.38
CA PRO A 211 -32.60 -6.99 9.33
C PRO A 211 -32.72 -7.65 7.95
N GLU A 212 -33.81 -7.39 7.22
CA GLU A 212 -33.99 -7.89 5.85
C GLU A 212 -32.99 -7.28 4.86
N GLN A 213 -32.69 -5.99 4.98
CA GLN A 213 -31.70 -5.32 4.13
C GLN A 213 -30.28 -5.87 4.41
N ILE A 214 -29.94 -6.05 5.68
CA ILE A 214 -28.65 -6.65 6.08
C ILE A 214 -28.55 -8.08 5.55
N ASN A 215 -29.59 -8.89 5.73
CA ASN A 215 -29.61 -10.27 5.21
C ASN A 215 -29.49 -10.32 3.68
N THR A 216 -30.03 -9.35 2.96
CA THR A 216 -29.88 -9.25 1.50
C THR A 216 -28.43 -8.95 1.11
N ILE A 217 -27.75 -8.06 1.83
CA ILE A 217 -26.33 -7.76 1.62
C ILE A 217 -25.46 -8.98 1.94
N VAL A 218 -25.70 -9.63 3.08
CA VAL A 218 -24.99 -10.85 3.48
C VAL A 218 -25.14 -11.95 2.44
N ALA A 219 -26.37 -12.19 1.98
CA ALA A 219 -26.67 -13.17 0.94
C ALA A 219 -25.96 -12.88 -0.37
N TRP A 220 -25.96 -11.61 -0.81
CA TRP A 220 -25.26 -11.20 -2.02
C TRP A 220 -23.76 -11.45 -1.91
N ILE A 221 -23.14 -11.09 -0.79
CA ILE A 221 -21.72 -11.35 -0.55
C ILE A 221 -21.45 -12.86 -0.53
N GLU A 222 -22.27 -13.64 0.18
CA GLU A 222 -22.15 -15.10 0.24
C GLU A 222 -22.27 -15.75 -1.15
N ALA A 223 -23.10 -15.20 -2.03
CA ALA A 223 -23.24 -15.63 -3.42
C ALA A 223 -22.06 -15.24 -4.34
N GLY A 224 -21.00 -14.64 -3.79
CA GLY A 224 -19.84 -14.19 -4.55
C GLY A 224 -19.97 -12.76 -5.08
N ALA A 225 -20.87 -11.97 -4.49
CA ALA A 225 -21.13 -10.58 -4.85
C ALA A 225 -21.38 -10.35 -6.36
N PRO A 226 -22.27 -11.11 -7.03
CA PRO A 226 -22.46 -10.97 -8.49
C PRO A 226 -23.02 -9.60 -8.87
N GLU A 227 -22.51 -9.00 -9.95
CA GLU A 227 -23.01 -7.72 -10.48
C GLU A 227 -24.42 -7.85 -11.08
N PHE A 228 -24.61 -8.94 -11.83
CA PHE A 228 -25.82 -9.28 -12.57
C PHE A 228 -26.26 -10.71 -12.23
N GLY A 229 -27.55 -11.00 -12.43
CA GLY A 229 -28.07 -12.36 -12.28
C GLY A 229 -27.40 -13.38 -13.22
N SER A 230 -27.55 -14.66 -12.90
CA SER A 230 -26.89 -15.83 -13.53
C SER A 230 -27.18 -16.09 -15.02
N GLY A 231 -27.72 -15.11 -15.77
CA GLY A 231 -28.15 -15.22 -17.15
C GLY A 231 -27.41 -14.36 -18.18
N ALA A 232 -26.30 -13.70 -17.82
CA ALA A 232 -25.59 -12.78 -18.71
C ALA A 232 -24.11 -13.16 -18.92
N GLU A 233 -23.85 -14.26 -19.64
CA GLU A 233 -22.55 -14.49 -20.28
C GLU A 233 -22.78 -14.54 -21.80
N THR A 234 -22.18 -13.61 -22.55
CA THR A 234 -22.09 -13.72 -24.02
C THR A 234 -20.67 -14.06 -24.43
N ASP A 235 -20.57 -15.17 -25.13
CA ASP A 235 -19.37 -15.79 -25.68
C ASP A 235 -18.48 -14.82 -26.49
N ALA A 236 -17.17 -14.87 -26.23
CA ALA A 236 -16.14 -14.50 -27.20
C ALA A 236 -14.99 -15.51 -27.15
N GLU A 237 -14.67 -16.02 -28.33
CA GLU A 237 -13.88 -17.19 -28.68
C GLU A 237 -12.39 -17.09 -28.25
N ALA A 238 -11.97 -17.95 -27.31
CA ALA A 238 -10.59 -18.10 -26.87
C ALA A 238 -9.93 -19.32 -27.53
N THR A 239 -8.80 -19.10 -28.20
CA THR A 239 -7.87 -20.19 -28.53
C THR A 239 -7.19 -20.59 -27.22
N ALA A 240 -7.37 -21.83 -26.78
CA ALA A 240 -6.90 -22.31 -25.49
C ALA A 240 -5.38 -22.17 -25.34
N VAL A 241 -4.94 -21.23 -24.50
CA VAL A 241 -3.57 -21.10 -24.03
C VAL A 241 -3.38 -22.13 -22.91
N THR A 242 -2.42 -23.04 -23.06
CA THR A 242 -2.02 -23.95 -21.98
C THR A 242 -0.87 -23.33 -21.15
N PRO A 243 -0.85 -23.49 -19.82
CA PRO A 243 0.16 -22.88 -18.93
C PRO A 243 1.61 -23.16 -19.35
N GLU A 244 1.88 -24.36 -19.87
CA GLU A 244 3.22 -24.87 -20.21
C GLU A 244 3.91 -24.18 -21.40
N THR A 245 3.22 -23.28 -22.14
CA THR A 245 3.77 -22.70 -23.39
C THR A 245 3.87 -21.17 -23.40
N VAL A 246 3.51 -20.49 -22.31
CA VAL A 246 3.50 -19.01 -22.28
C VAL A 246 4.92 -18.47 -22.12
N SER A 247 5.30 -17.54 -23.00
CA SER A 247 6.58 -16.84 -22.96
C SER A 247 6.45 -15.44 -22.38
N PHE A 248 7.30 -15.09 -21.42
CA PHE A 248 7.32 -13.73 -20.89
C PHE A 248 7.61 -12.72 -22.01
N ALA A 249 8.66 -12.97 -22.81
CA ALA A 249 9.11 -12.00 -23.81
C ALA A 249 8.13 -11.84 -24.98
N ASN A 250 7.43 -12.91 -25.37
CA ASN A 250 6.60 -12.92 -26.57
C ASN A 250 5.10 -12.74 -26.29
N ASP A 251 4.61 -13.16 -25.13
CA ASP A 251 3.17 -13.20 -24.83
C ASP A 251 2.79 -12.20 -23.74
N VAL A 252 3.56 -12.10 -22.66
CA VAL A 252 3.23 -11.27 -21.49
C VAL A 252 3.73 -9.83 -21.63
N LEU A 253 5.02 -9.65 -21.94
CA LEU A 253 5.63 -8.34 -22.03
C LEU A 253 4.93 -7.42 -23.04
N PRO A 254 4.50 -7.87 -24.24
CA PRO A 254 3.73 -7.03 -25.14
C PRO A 254 2.41 -6.50 -24.53
N ILE A 255 1.77 -7.26 -23.64
CA ILE A 255 0.56 -6.80 -22.94
C ILE A 255 0.93 -5.66 -21.98
N PHE A 256 2.00 -5.80 -21.20
CA PHE A 256 2.44 -4.74 -20.28
C PHE A 256 2.91 -3.48 -21.02
N LEU A 257 3.61 -3.63 -22.13
CA LEU A 257 4.06 -2.50 -22.96
C LEU A 257 2.91 -1.78 -23.66
N ASP A 258 1.82 -2.48 -23.98
CA ASP A 258 0.64 -1.88 -24.62
C ASP A 258 -0.30 -1.23 -23.59
N ARG A 259 -0.51 -1.88 -22.44
CA ARG A 259 -1.57 -1.52 -21.48
C ARG A 259 -1.08 -0.81 -20.24
N CYS A 260 0.18 -0.98 -19.84
CA CYS A 260 0.63 -0.58 -18.51
C CYS A 260 1.74 0.46 -18.53
N SER A 261 2.58 0.50 -19.57
CA SER A 261 3.82 1.28 -19.58
C SER A 261 3.64 2.81 -19.55
N GLU A 262 2.44 3.34 -19.84
CA GLU A 262 2.19 4.78 -19.75
C GLU A 262 2.31 5.28 -18.29
N CYS A 263 1.88 4.48 -17.33
CA CYS A 263 1.91 4.81 -15.90
C CYS A 263 2.93 3.97 -15.11
N HIS A 264 3.21 2.75 -15.55
CA HIS A 264 4.16 1.81 -14.90
C HIS A 264 5.44 1.64 -15.74
N GLY A 265 5.97 2.76 -16.24
CA GLY A 265 7.17 2.86 -17.07
C GLY A 265 8.43 3.31 -16.29
N GLU A 266 9.50 3.67 -17.00
CA GLU A 266 10.78 4.08 -16.40
C GLU A 266 10.73 5.44 -15.68
N ASP A 267 9.95 6.38 -16.20
CA ASP A 267 9.89 7.76 -15.72
C ASP A 267 8.72 7.94 -14.74
N GLU A 268 9.04 8.15 -13.46
CA GLU A 268 8.07 8.39 -12.36
C GLU A 268 6.93 7.34 -12.29
N PRO A 269 7.24 6.03 -12.21
CA PRO A 269 6.23 4.98 -12.18
C PRO A 269 5.22 5.15 -11.04
N GLU A 270 3.93 4.98 -11.35
CA GLU A 270 2.87 4.91 -10.34
C GLU A 270 3.16 3.80 -9.34
N GLU A 271 3.11 4.15 -8.05
CA GLU A 271 3.43 3.27 -6.92
C GLU A 271 4.82 2.61 -7.00
N GLY A 272 5.73 3.16 -7.80
CA GLY A 272 7.06 2.61 -8.00
C GLY A 272 7.12 1.33 -8.82
N LEU A 273 6.02 0.91 -9.45
CA LEU A 273 5.96 -0.31 -10.22
C LEU A 273 6.39 -0.08 -11.66
N VAL A 274 7.39 -0.84 -12.13
CA VAL A 274 7.89 -0.81 -13.49
C VAL A 274 7.64 -2.14 -14.18
N LEU A 275 6.96 -2.13 -15.32
CA LEU A 275 6.55 -3.35 -16.06
C LEU A 275 7.22 -3.48 -17.44
N LEU A 276 8.44 -2.95 -17.59
CA LEU A 276 9.16 -2.87 -18.87
C LEU A 276 10.14 -4.03 -19.13
N THR A 277 10.60 -4.71 -18.08
CA THR A 277 11.50 -5.86 -18.20
C THR A 277 11.11 -6.94 -17.19
N TYR A 278 11.52 -8.19 -17.45
CA TYR A 278 11.28 -9.30 -16.53
C TYR A 278 11.79 -8.98 -15.10
N LYS A 279 12.99 -8.43 -15.02
CA LYS A 279 13.62 -8.10 -13.75
C LYS A 279 12.79 -7.08 -12.96
N ASP A 280 12.21 -6.09 -13.63
CA ASP A 280 11.45 -5.03 -12.99
C ASP A 280 10.06 -5.53 -12.52
N VAL A 281 9.39 -6.32 -13.36
CA VAL A 281 8.12 -6.99 -13.00
C VAL A 281 8.30 -7.85 -11.75
N MET A 282 9.39 -8.63 -11.70
CA MET A 282 9.69 -9.50 -10.56
C MET A 282 10.26 -8.76 -9.34
N LEU A 283 10.75 -7.53 -9.51
CA LEU A 283 11.16 -6.67 -8.40
C LEU A 283 9.94 -6.13 -7.64
N GLY A 284 8.87 -5.81 -8.35
CA GLY A 284 7.61 -5.34 -7.79
C GLY A 284 7.53 -3.82 -7.58
N SER A 285 6.57 -3.40 -6.77
CA SER A 285 6.28 -1.98 -6.48
C SER A 285 6.95 -1.53 -5.18
N TRP A 286 6.70 -0.29 -4.75
CA TRP A 286 7.10 0.19 -3.41
C TRP A 286 6.51 -0.65 -2.26
N TYR A 287 5.42 -1.37 -2.52
CA TYR A 287 4.72 -2.19 -1.53
C TYR A 287 5.15 -3.67 -1.55
N GLY A 288 6.04 -4.06 -2.47
CA GLY A 288 6.58 -5.41 -2.57
C GLY A 288 6.29 -6.10 -3.89
N ALA A 289 6.47 -7.42 -3.90
CA ALA A 289 6.28 -8.24 -5.09
C ALA A 289 4.82 -8.19 -5.55
N VAL A 290 4.61 -7.92 -6.84
CA VAL A 290 3.27 -7.95 -7.46
C VAL A 290 3.00 -9.28 -8.17
N VAL A 291 4.05 -10.06 -8.43
CA VAL A 291 3.96 -11.41 -8.99
C VAL A 291 4.53 -12.41 -7.98
N LYS A 292 3.75 -13.45 -7.67
CA LYS A 292 4.18 -14.61 -6.91
C LYS A 292 4.26 -15.83 -7.84
N PRO A 293 5.48 -16.24 -8.25
CA PRO A 293 5.67 -17.37 -9.17
C PRO A 293 4.99 -18.65 -8.68
N GLY A 294 4.17 -19.25 -9.55
CA GLY A 294 3.43 -20.49 -9.30
C GLY A 294 2.12 -20.31 -8.52
N ASP A 295 1.76 -19.07 -8.15
CA ASP A 295 0.59 -18.79 -7.32
C ASP A 295 -0.13 -17.53 -7.83
N PRO A 296 -0.92 -17.65 -8.91
CA PRO A 296 -1.67 -16.53 -9.46
C PRO A 296 -2.73 -16.00 -8.48
N ALA A 297 -3.32 -16.87 -7.66
CA ALA A 297 -4.34 -16.49 -6.68
C ALA A 297 -3.80 -15.55 -5.57
N ASP A 298 -2.51 -15.64 -5.26
CA ASP A 298 -1.83 -14.77 -4.29
C ASP A 298 -0.88 -13.76 -5.00
N SER A 299 -1.09 -13.52 -6.29
CA SER A 299 -0.36 -12.51 -7.06
C SER A 299 -1.18 -11.24 -7.18
N TYR A 300 -0.74 -10.16 -6.53
CA TYR A 300 -1.42 -8.87 -6.56
C TYR A 300 -1.66 -8.34 -7.99
N LEU A 301 -0.74 -8.61 -8.92
CA LEU A 301 -0.93 -8.25 -10.33
C LEU A 301 -2.19 -8.91 -10.93
N VAL A 302 -2.44 -10.19 -10.62
CA VAL A 302 -3.61 -10.93 -11.10
C VAL A 302 -4.87 -10.34 -10.52
N GLU A 303 -4.89 -10.08 -9.21
CA GLU A 303 -5.99 -9.41 -8.52
C GLU A 303 -6.35 -8.09 -9.23
N MET A 304 -5.36 -7.24 -9.52
CA MET A 304 -5.61 -5.93 -10.13
C MET A 304 -6.14 -6.01 -11.57
N VAL A 305 -5.69 -6.98 -12.38
CA VAL A 305 -6.14 -7.12 -13.77
C VAL A 305 -7.44 -7.90 -13.91
N GLU A 306 -7.74 -8.85 -13.01
CA GLU A 306 -9.01 -9.58 -12.98
C GLU A 306 -10.15 -8.70 -12.48
N THR A 307 -9.88 -7.85 -11.48
CA THR A 307 -10.87 -6.92 -10.93
C THR A 307 -11.07 -5.66 -11.78
N GLY A 308 -10.31 -5.51 -12.87
CA GLY A 308 -10.36 -4.31 -13.73
C GLY A 308 -9.85 -3.04 -13.04
N GLN A 309 -9.12 -3.16 -11.92
CA GLN A 309 -8.46 -2.02 -11.28
C GLN A 309 -7.29 -1.48 -12.11
N MET A 310 -6.69 -2.36 -12.92
CA MET A 310 -5.64 -2.00 -13.87
C MET A 310 -5.95 -2.53 -15.28
N PRO A 311 -5.75 -1.70 -16.32
CA PRO A 311 -5.19 -0.33 -16.27
C PRO A 311 -6.21 0.75 -15.87
N LYS A 312 -5.81 1.73 -15.04
CA LYS A 312 -6.67 2.87 -14.64
C LYS A 312 -7.13 3.76 -15.79
N LYS A 313 -6.44 3.70 -16.94
CA LYS A 313 -6.73 4.48 -18.15
C LYS A 313 -6.60 3.57 -19.36
N GLY A 314 -7.51 3.74 -20.32
CA GLY A 314 -7.58 2.92 -21.53
C GLY A 314 -8.61 1.81 -21.40
N ASP A 315 -8.65 0.94 -22.41
CA ASP A 315 -9.50 -0.26 -22.38
C ASP A 315 -8.83 -1.33 -21.52
N ASP A 316 -9.65 -2.05 -20.76
CA ASP A 316 -9.24 -3.18 -19.93
C ASP A 316 -8.52 -4.27 -20.75
N LEU A 317 -7.78 -5.13 -20.05
CA LEU A 317 -7.29 -6.35 -20.67
C LEU A 317 -8.47 -7.22 -21.08
N THR A 318 -8.39 -7.76 -22.28
CA THR A 318 -9.31 -8.82 -22.69
C THR A 318 -9.13 -10.04 -21.79
N LYS A 319 -10.20 -10.84 -21.63
CA LYS A 319 -10.14 -12.09 -20.88
C LYS A 319 -8.96 -12.99 -21.28
N ALA A 320 -8.67 -13.08 -22.58
CA ALA A 320 -7.53 -13.83 -23.09
C ALA A 320 -6.17 -13.27 -22.66
N GLN A 321 -6.03 -11.94 -22.55
CA GLN A 321 -4.80 -11.30 -22.05
C GLN A 321 -4.61 -11.55 -20.55
N VAL A 322 -5.69 -11.50 -19.78
CA VAL A 322 -5.66 -11.84 -18.34
C VAL A 322 -5.28 -13.31 -18.15
N GLU A 323 -5.92 -14.23 -18.89
CA GLU A 323 -5.59 -15.66 -18.88
C GLU A 323 -4.13 -15.93 -19.28
N THR A 324 -3.57 -15.15 -20.20
CA THR A 324 -2.15 -15.24 -20.58
C THR A 324 -1.23 -14.88 -19.42
N ILE A 325 -1.54 -13.83 -18.66
CA ILE A 325 -0.76 -13.42 -17.47
C ILE A 325 -0.87 -14.48 -16.37
N ILE A 326 -2.09 -14.97 -16.10
CA ILE A 326 -2.34 -16.03 -15.09
C ILE A 326 -1.55 -17.29 -15.45
N ALA A 327 -1.64 -17.74 -16.70
CA ALA A 327 -0.96 -18.93 -17.18
C ALA A 327 0.57 -18.82 -17.06
N TRP A 328 1.14 -17.64 -17.36
CA TRP A 328 2.57 -17.39 -17.15
C TRP A 328 2.97 -17.46 -15.67
N ILE A 329 2.18 -16.84 -14.77
CA ILE A 329 2.44 -16.87 -13.33
C ILE A 329 2.32 -18.29 -12.80
N GLU A 330 1.28 -19.03 -13.16
CA GLU A 330 1.06 -20.43 -12.79
C GLU A 330 2.22 -21.33 -13.23
N ALA A 331 2.81 -21.08 -14.41
CA ALA A 331 4.00 -21.76 -14.90
C ALA A 331 5.31 -21.42 -14.13
N GLY A 332 5.21 -20.64 -13.06
CA GLY A 332 6.37 -20.21 -12.26
C GLY A 332 7.01 -18.92 -12.77
N ALA A 333 6.28 -18.12 -13.54
CA ALA A 333 6.73 -16.85 -14.10
C ALA A 333 8.13 -16.95 -14.77
N PRO A 334 8.34 -17.85 -15.75
CA PRO A 334 9.65 -18.04 -16.38
C PRO A 334 10.08 -16.82 -17.23
N ASP A 335 11.38 -16.54 -17.28
CA ASP A 335 12.02 -15.57 -18.19
C ASP A 335 12.50 -16.31 -19.46
N ASN A 336 11.62 -16.43 -20.47
CA ASN A 336 11.78 -17.31 -21.64
C ASN A 336 11.36 -16.67 -22.98
#